data_AF-F6AKC6-F1
#
_entry.id   AF-F6AKC6-F1
#
_cell.length_a   1.000
_cell.length_b   1.000
_cell.length_c   1.000
_cell.angle_alpha   90.00
_cell.angle_beta   90.00
_cell.angle_gamma   90.00
#
_symmetry.space_group_name_H-M   'P 1'
#
loop_
_entity.id
_entity.type
_entity.pdbx_description
1 polymer ?
#
loop_
_entity_poly.entity_id
_entity_poly.type
_entity_poly.pdbx_seq_one_letter_code
_entity_poly.pdbx_strand_id
1 'polypeptide(L)'
;MSDQIHARVEACYQQAETFFKRRFPRPLVSFKLRGQKAGVAHLTENKLRFNPQLYRENQEDFLRQTVAHEVAHLIAHQLFGLGIQPHGEEWQLIMRGVYELPPHRCHTYEVKRRQVSRFIYRCQCPQGEFPFSAQRHALVAKGRRYFCRRCKITLQFTGEQRVE
;
A
#
# COMPACT_ATOMS: atom_id res chain seq x y z
N MET A 1 13.09 -6.42 -16.41
CA MET A 1 12.31 -5.84 -15.29
C MET A 1 13.13 -4.83 -14.50
N SER A 2 14.18 -5.27 -13.78
CA SER A 2 14.97 -4.41 -12.90
C SER A 2 15.45 -3.15 -13.63
N ASP A 3 16.06 -3.34 -14.80
CA ASP A 3 16.70 -2.25 -15.55
C ASP A 3 15.70 -1.19 -16.01
N GLN A 4 14.50 -1.58 -16.45
CA GLN A 4 13.47 -0.63 -16.86
C GLN A 4 12.92 0.19 -15.69
N ILE A 5 12.71 -0.44 -14.54
CA ILE A 5 12.28 0.30 -13.35
C ILE A 5 13.41 1.23 -12.88
N HIS A 6 14.66 0.77 -12.86
CA HIS A 6 15.80 1.63 -12.52
C HIS A 6 15.94 2.81 -13.48
N ALA A 7 15.86 2.57 -14.79
CA ALA A 7 15.89 3.62 -15.80
C ALA A 7 14.75 4.61 -15.63
N ARG A 8 13.53 4.14 -15.34
CA ARG A 8 12.38 5.01 -15.11
C ARG A 8 12.50 5.81 -13.80
N VAL A 9 12.99 5.19 -12.73
CA VAL A 9 13.31 5.91 -11.47
C VAL A 9 14.33 7.01 -11.77
N GLU A 10 15.42 6.69 -12.46
CA GLU A 10 16.45 7.66 -12.83
C GLU A 10 15.86 8.80 -13.66
N ALA A 11 15.06 8.50 -14.68
CA ALA A 11 14.40 9.53 -15.49
C ALA A 11 13.49 10.44 -14.67
N CYS A 12 12.69 9.90 -13.74
CA CYS A 12 11.85 10.70 -12.84
C CYS A 12 12.70 11.60 -11.91
N TYR A 13 13.84 11.11 -11.45
CA TYR A 13 14.75 11.94 -10.67
C TYR A 13 15.37 13.05 -11.54
N GLN A 14 15.88 12.75 -12.73
CA GLN A 14 16.45 13.75 -13.63
C GLN A 14 15.45 14.84 -14.02
N GLN A 15 14.19 14.47 -14.26
CA GLN A 15 13.10 15.42 -14.49
C GLN A 15 12.90 16.34 -13.29
N ALA A 16 12.82 15.78 -12.08
CA ALA A 16 12.69 16.57 -10.85
C ALA A 16 13.91 17.46 -10.61
N GLU A 17 15.12 16.96 -10.81
CA GLU A 17 16.36 17.72 -10.63
C GLU A 17 16.45 18.89 -11.62
N THR A 18 16.01 18.68 -12.86
CA THR A 18 15.92 19.73 -13.87
C THR A 18 14.91 20.79 -13.48
N PHE A 19 13.71 20.38 -13.05
CA PHE A 19 12.63 21.30 -12.67
C PHE A 19 13.01 22.14 -11.43
N PHE A 20 13.53 21.49 -10.38
CA PHE A 20 13.88 22.15 -9.12
C PHE A 20 15.30 22.73 -9.11
N LYS A 21 16.08 22.54 -10.18
CA LYS A 21 17.49 22.97 -10.30
C LYS A 21 18.34 22.53 -9.11
N ARG A 22 18.09 21.32 -8.61
CA ARG A 22 18.71 20.77 -7.40
C ARG A 22 18.87 19.27 -7.55
N ARG A 23 19.99 18.71 -7.06
CA ARG A 23 20.18 17.25 -6.99
C ARG A 23 19.48 16.61 -5.80
N PHE A 24 19.00 15.39 -6.01
CA PHE A 24 18.34 14.58 -4.99
C PHE A 24 19.07 13.23 -4.81
N PRO A 25 19.34 12.78 -3.57
CA PRO A 25 19.94 11.47 -3.32
C PRO A 25 19.08 10.36 -3.92
N ARG A 26 19.73 9.51 -4.73
CA ARG A 26 19.07 8.36 -5.37
C ARG A 26 18.65 7.32 -4.34
N PRO A 27 17.49 6.66 -4.54
CA PRO A 27 16.97 5.74 -3.57
C PRO A 27 17.51 4.34 -3.78
N LEU A 28 17.51 3.54 -2.72
CA LEU A 28 17.63 2.09 -2.87
C LEU A 28 16.34 1.54 -3.47
N VAL A 29 16.43 0.74 -4.54
CA VAL A 29 15.27 0.12 -5.18
C VAL A 29 15.23 -1.37 -4.84
N SER A 30 14.06 -1.88 -4.44
CA SER A 30 13.87 -3.26 -4.03
C SER A 30 12.61 -3.87 -4.65
N PHE A 31 12.74 -5.09 -5.18
CA PHE A 31 11.63 -5.84 -5.80
C PHE A 31 11.02 -6.90 -4.87
N LYS A 32 11.16 -6.70 -3.56
CA LYS A 32 10.68 -7.62 -2.52
C LYS A 32 9.28 -7.24 -1.99
N LEU A 33 8.54 -6.34 -2.65
CA LEU A 33 7.17 -6.04 -2.26
C LEU A 33 6.24 -7.18 -2.69
N ARG A 34 5.25 -7.50 -1.87
CA ARG A 34 4.26 -8.56 -2.08
C ARG A 34 2.89 -8.07 -1.59
N GLY A 35 1.83 -8.73 -2.05
CA GLY A 35 0.46 -8.39 -1.68
C GLY A 35 -0.16 -7.35 -2.61
N GLN A 36 -1.02 -6.49 -2.05
CA GLN A 36 -1.92 -5.64 -2.86
C GLN A 36 -1.30 -4.34 -3.38
N LYS A 37 -0.18 -3.90 -2.80
CA LYS A 37 0.45 -2.63 -3.18
C LYS A 37 1.35 -2.85 -4.40
N ALA A 38 1.24 -1.96 -5.39
CA ALA A 38 2.16 -1.91 -6.54
C ALA A 38 3.53 -1.31 -6.17
N GLY A 39 3.53 -0.23 -5.40
CA GLY A 39 4.71 0.50 -4.95
C GLY A 39 4.60 0.94 -3.48
N VAL A 40 5.75 1.21 -2.86
CA VAL A 40 5.87 1.89 -1.56
C VAL A 40 7.16 2.70 -1.50
N ALA A 41 7.06 3.98 -1.17
CA ALA A 41 8.18 4.82 -0.75
C ALA A 41 8.40 4.77 0.78
N HIS A 42 9.60 4.41 1.19
CA HIS A 42 10.09 4.49 2.56
C HIS A 42 10.90 5.77 2.71
N LEU A 43 10.25 6.83 3.22
CA LEU A 43 10.78 8.20 3.21
C LEU A 43 12.11 8.35 3.97
N THR A 44 12.18 7.79 5.18
CA THR A 44 13.37 7.89 6.06
C THR A 44 14.52 6.99 5.63
N GLU A 45 14.23 5.86 4.97
CA GLU A 45 15.24 4.94 4.43
C GLU A 45 15.73 5.37 3.03
N ASN A 46 15.15 6.42 2.44
CA ASN A 46 15.30 6.80 1.03
C ASN A 46 15.23 5.59 0.09
N LYS A 47 14.10 4.87 0.14
CA LYS A 47 13.99 3.55 -0.50
C LYS A 47 12.64 3.36 -1.16
N LEU A 48 12.68 2.78 -2.36
CA LEU A 48 11.50 2.41 -3.13
C LEU A 48 11.36 0.89 -3.15
N ARG A 49 10.15 0.40 -2.92
CA ARG A 49 9.82 -1.02 -3.04
C ARG A 49 8.74 -1.20 -4.08
N PHE A 50 8.96 -2.11 -5.02
CA PHE A 50 8.02 -2.41 -6.09
C PHE A 50 7.61 -3.87 -6.09
N ASN A 51 6.37 -4.12 -6.48
CA ASN A 51 5.78 -5.45 -6.56
C ASN A 51 6.05 -6.05 -7.96
N PRO A 52 6.92 -7.06 -8.07
CA PRO A 52 7.31 -7.62 -9.37
C PRO A 52 6.20 -8.42 -10.05
N GLN A 53 5.18 -8.86 -9.31
CA GLN A 53 4.02 -9.50 -9.92
C GLN A 53 3.15 -8.44 -10.62
N LEU A 54 2.74 -7.41 -9.89
CA LEU A 54 1.89 -6.35 -10.44
C LEU A 54 2.58 -5.59 -11.58
N TYR A 55 3.90 -5.41 -11.52
CA TYR A 55 4.66 -4.87 -12.65
C TYR A 55 4.55 -5.73 -13.91
N ARG A 56 4.72 -7.06 -13.80
CA ARG A 56 4.64 -7.95 -14.97
C ARG A 56 3.25 -7.96 -15.61
N GLU A 57 2.23 -7.80 -14.79
CA GLU A 57 0.82 -7.81 -15.22
C GLU A 57 0.38 -6.44 -15.79
N ASN A 58 1.08 -5.34 -15.48
CA ASN A 58 0.64 -3.97 -15.77
C ASN A 58 1.78 -3.05 -16.23
N GLN A 59 2.74 -3.57 -16.99
CA GLN A 59 4.06 -2.96 -17.21
C GLN A 59 4.04 -1.51 -17.69
N GLU A 60 3.20 -1.17 -18.67
CA GLU A 60 3.13 0.18 -19.25
C GLU A 60 2.69 1.21 -18.21
N ASP A 61 1.52 1.01 -17.60
CA ASP A 61 1.00 1.92 -16.57
C ASP A 61 1.87 1.90 -15.31
N PHE A 62 2.48 0.75 -14.97
CA PHE A 62 3.37 0.67 -13.81
C PHE A 62 4.59 1.58 -13.98
N LEU A 63 5.23 1.54 -15.15
CA LEU A 63 6.37 2.42 -15.46
C LEU A 63 5.92 3.89 -15.57
N ARG A 64 4.78 4.14 -16.21
CA ARG A 64 4.28 5.50 -16.39
C ARG A 64 3.89 6.14 -15.06
N GLN A 65 2.96 5.51 -14.35
CA GLN A 65 2.24 6.05 -13.20
C GLN A 65 2.81 5.58 -11.87
N THR A 66 2.98 4.27 -11.64
CA THR A 66 3.38 3.74 -10.32
C THR A 66 4.80 4.18 -9.94
N VAL A 67 5.77 4.11 -10.86
CA VAL A 67 7.14 4.54 -10.55
C VAL A 67 7.19 6.03 -10.23
N ALA A 68 6.56 6.87 -11.06
CA ALA A 68 6.51 8.32 -10.84
C ALA A 68 5.80 8.67 -9.52
N HIS A 69 4.72 7.96 -9.18
CA HIS A 69 4.00 8.11 -7.92
C HIS A 69 4.91 7.92 -6.70
N GLU A 70 5.67 6.82 -6.67
CA GLU A 70 6.55 6.52 -5.54
C GLU A 70 7.77 7.46 -5.48
N VAL A 71 8.32 7.85 -6.63
CA VAL A 71 9.40 8.84 -6.68
C VAL A 71 8.90 10.20 -6.18
N ALA A 72 7.69 10.63 -6.57
CA ALA A 72 7.10 11.89 -6.12
C ALA A 72 7.01 11.97 -4.59
N HIS A 73 6.74 10.86 -3.89
CA HIS A 73 6.76 10.84 -2.42
C HIS A 73 8.15 11.16 -1.86
N LEU A 74 9.20 10.57 -2.41
CA LEU A 74 10.57 10.86 -1.97
C LEU A 74 10.98 12.29 -2.28
N ILE A 75 10.66 12.81 -3.48
CA ILE A 75 10.98 14.19 -3.87
C ILE A 75 10.22 15.18 -2.98
N ALA A 76 8.92 14.99 -2.77
CA ALA A 76 8.12 15.84 -1.88
C ALA A 76 8.71 15.86 -0.47
N HIS A 77 9.03 14.68 0.07
CA HIS A 77 9.64 14.57 1.39
C HIS A 77 11.00 15.29 1.49
N GLN A 78 11.85 15.19 0.46
CA GLN A 78 13.16 15.86 0.46
C GLN A 78 13.07 17.39 0.29
N LEU A 79 11.98 17.90 -0.29
CA LEU A 79 11.73 19.33 -0.44
C LEU A 79 11.06 19.94 0.80
N PHE A 80 10.10 19.22 1.41
CA PHE A 80 9.18 19.78 2.40
C PHE A 80 9.21 19.09 3.77
N GLY A 81 9.95 17.99 3.91
CA GLY A 81 10.11 17.25 5.17
C GLY A 81 8.99 16.26 5.49
N LEU A 82 9.03 15.66 6.69
CA LEU A 82 8.10 14.60 7.13
C LEU A 82 6.69 15.07 7.50
N GLY A 83 6.47 16.39 7.65
CA GLY A 83 5.20 16.94 8.12
C GLY A 83 4.10 17.02 7.06
N ILE A 84 4.44 16.81 5.78
CA ILE A 84 3.47 16.91 4.68
C ILE A 84 2.50 15.74 4.68
N GLN A 85 1.28 16.00 4.18
CA GLN A 85 0.28 14.95 4.04
C GLN A 85 0.68 13.98 2.92
N PRO A 86 0.48 12.66 3.10
CA PRO A 86 0.59 11.72 2.01
C PRO A 86 -0.38 12.11 0.88
N HIS A 87 0.14 12.28 -0.33
CA HIS A 87 -0.63 12.76 -1.49
C HIS A 87 -1.24 14.17 -1.32
N GLY A 88 -0.66 15.00 -0.44
CA GLY A 88 -1.00 16.42 -0.27
C GLY A 88 -0.60 17.31 -1.45
N GLU A 89 -0.77 18.61 -1.32
CA GLU A 89 -0.53 19.59 -2.40
C GLU A 89 0.88 19.48 -2.98
N GLU A 90 1.89 19.33 -2.13
CA GLU A 90 3.30 19.21 -2.51
C GLU A 90 3.53 18.03 -3.44
N TRP A 91 2.94 16.87 -3.10
CA TRP A 91 3.02 15.67 -3.91
C TRP A 91 2.22 15.81 -5.22
N GLN A 92 1.03 16.39 -5.17
CA GLN A 92 0.19 16.60 -6.35
C GLN A 92 0.82 17.58 -7.34
N LEU A 93 1.53 18.60 -6.84
CA LEU A 93 2.29 19.55 -7.65
C LEU A 93 3.44 18.87 -8.38
N ILE A 94 4.15 17.94 -7.74
CA ILE A 94 5.18 17.15 -8.42
C ILE A 94 4.56 16.27 -9.51
N MET A 95 3.48 15.56 -9.19
CA MET A 95 2.79 14.71 -10.18
C MET A 95 2.35 15.49 -11.41
N ARG A 96 1.67 16.63 -11.24
CA ARG A 96 1.13 17.43 -12.34
C ARG A 96 2.18 18.31 -13.02
N GLY A 97 3.04 18.96 -12.25
CA GLY A 97 3.96 19.99 -12.75
C GLY A 97 5.32 19.45 -13.20
N VAL A 98 5.80 18.36 -12.59
CA VAL A 98 7.10 17.77 -12.94
C VAL A 98 6.92 16.56 -13.86
N TYR A 99 5.97 15.69 -13.53
CA TYR A 99 5.75 14.45 -14.27
C TYR A 99 4.63 14.54 -15.30
N GLU A 100 3.84 15.62 -15.28
CA GLU A 100 2.70 15.81 -16.19
C GLU A 100 1.70 14.65 -16.14
N LEU A 101 1.54 14.07 -14.93
CA LEU A 101 0.67 12.94 -14.67
C LEU A 101 -0.48 13.33 -13.72
N PRO A 102 -1.67 12.72 -13.92
CA PRO A 102 -2.75 12.87 -12.97
C PRO A 102 -2.35 12.30 -11.60
N PRO A 103 -2.70 12.95 -10.48
CA PRO A 103 -2.29 12.55 -9.14
C PRO A 103 -3.12 11.38 -8.58
N HIS A 104 -3.15 10.25 -9.29
CA HIS A 104 -3.86 9.05 -8.85
C HIS A 104 -3.24 8.49 -7.58
N ARG A 105 -4.05 8.39 -6.52
CA ARG A 105 -3.64 7.87 -5.20
C ARG A 105 -3.53 6.35 -5.16
N CYS A 106 -4.37 5.68 -5.94
CA CYS A 106 -4.47 4.23 -6.00
C CYS A 106 -4.39 3.78 -7.47
N HIS A 107 -3.77 2.63 -7.69
CA HIS A 107 -3.88 1.92 -8.96
C HIS A 107 -5.19 1.13 -9.03
N THR A 108 -5.59 0.74 -10.23
CA THR A 108 -6.74 -0.12 -10.51
C THR A 108 -6.35 -1.56 -10.86
N TYR A 109 -5.07 -1.92 -10.74
CA TYR A 109 -4.57 -3.26 -11.06
C TYR A 109 -5.38 -4.34 -10.37
N GLU A 110 -5.69 -5.40 -11.12
CA GLU A 110 -6.26 -6.59 -10.53
C GLU A 110 -5.27 -7.20 -9.54
N VAL A 111 -5.74 -7.43 -8.31
CA VAL A 111 -4.97 -8.14 -7.31
C VAL A 111 -5.73 -9.41 -6.97
N LYS A 112 -5.07 -10.55 -7.18
CA LYS A 112 -5.59 -11.84 -6.68
C LYS A 112 -5.78 -11.71 -5.16
N ARG A 113 -7.04 -11.65 -4.73
CA ARG A 113 -7.38 -11.64 -3.31
C ARG A 113 -6.87 -12.94 -2.73
N ARG A 114 -6.00 -12.83 -1.72
CA ARG A 114 -5.54 -14.00 -0.97
C ARG A 114 -6.77 -14.60 -0.31
N GLN A 115 -6.96 -15.90 -0.44
CA GLN A 115 -7.96 -16.63 0.33
C GLN A 115 -7.79 -16.32 1.82
N VAL A 116 -8.84 -15.79 2.45
CA VAL A 116 -8.84 -15.41 3.86
C VAL A 116 -9.66 -16.41 4.64
N SER A 117 -9.06 -17.01 5.65
CA SER A 117 -9.81 -17.81 6.61
C SER A 117 -10.58 -16.91 7.58
N ARG A 118 -11.90 -17.12 7.63
CA ARG A 118 -12.81 -16.56 8.61
C ARG A 118 -13.16 -17.62 9.64
N PHE A 119 -12.96 -17.26 10.91
CA PHE A 119 -13.36 -18.08 12.05
C PHE A 119 -14.71 -17.58 12.52
N ILE A 120 -15.73 -18.44 12.49
CA ILE A 120 -17.10 -18.02 12.74
C ILE A 120 -17.33 -17.98 14.25
N TYR A 121 -17.68 -16.79 14.75
CA TYR A 121 -18.13 -16.61 16.13
C TYR A 121 -19.63 -16.38 16.14
N ARG A 122 -20.32 -16.88 17.17
CA ARG A 122 -21.77 -16.75 17.30
C ARG A 122 -22.18 -16.12 18.62
N CYS A 123 -23.28 -15.39 18.55
CA CYS A 123 -24.11 -14.91 19.62
C CYS A 123 -25.51 -15.51 19.47
N GLN A 124 -26.27 -15.61 20.56
CA GLN A 124 -27.67 -16.07 20.54
C GLN A 124 -28.66 -15.06 19.90
N CYS A 125 -28.18 -13.93 19.38
CA CYS A 125 -29.05 -12.96 18.72
C CYS A 125 -29.48 -13.46 17.32
N PRO A 126 -30.64 -13.04 16.79
CA PRO A 126 -31.16 -13.47 15.48
C PRO A 126 -30.25 -13.21 14.26
N GLN A 127 -29.21 -12.38 14.41
CA GLN A 127 -28.16 -12.11 13.41
C GLN A 127 -26.78 -12.26 14.07
N GLY A 128 -26.63 -13.32 14.85
CA GLY A 128 -25.54 -13.47 15.79
C GLY A 128 -24.24 -13.99 15.20
N GLU A 129 -24.05 -14.03 13.89
CA GLU A 129 -22.81 -14.52 13.29
C GLU A 129 -21.78 -13.40 13.09
N PHE A 130 -20.54 -13.66 13.49
CA PHE A 130 -19.44 -12.71 13.42
C PHE A 130 -18.18 -13.40 12.85
N PRO A 131 -17.88 -13.22 11.56
CA PRO A 131 -16.67 -13.73 10.94
C PRO A 131 -15.42 -13.00 11.47
N PHE A 132 -14.59 -13.68 12.25
CA PHE A 132 -13.33 -13.14 12.76
C PHE A 132 -12.17 -13.44 11.81
N SER A 133 -11.24 -12.51 11.67
CA SER A 133 -9.97 -12.78 10.99
C SER A 133 -9.11 -13.73 11.83
N ALA A 134 -8.12 -14.38 11.19
CA ALA A 134 -7.12 -15.20 11.89
C ALA A 134 -6.46 -14.46 13.06
N GLN A 135 -6.19 -13.15 12.91
CA GLN A 135 -5.64 -12.33 13.98
C GLN A 135 -6.60 -12.21 15.18
N ARG A 136 -7.88 -11.91 14.95
CA ARG A 136 -8.87 -11.83 16.04
C ARG A 136 -9.06 -13.17 16.74
N HIS A 137 -9.08 -14.27 15.97
CA HIS A 137 -9.16 -15.61 16.52
C HIS A 137 -7.92 -15.94 17.40
N ALA A 138 -6.71 -15.63 16.93
CA ALA A 138 -5.48 -15.81 17.71
C ALA A 138 -5.45 -14.94 18.99
N LEU A 139 -6.04 -13.74 18.97
CA LEU A 139 -6.18 -12.90 20.16
C LEU A 139 -7.12 -13.54 21.21
N VAL A 140 -8.18 -14.22 20.77
CA VAL A 140 -9.08 -14.95 21.69
C VAL A 140 -8.33 -16.06 22.41
N ALA A 141 -7.47 -16.81 21.71
CA ALA A 141 -6.60 -17.82 22.33
C ALA A 141 -5.62 -17.22 23.37
N LYS A 142 -5.31 -15.93 23.27
CA LYS A 142 -4.51 -15.16 24.25
C LYS A 142 -5.36 -14.50 25.34
N GLY A 143 -6.64 -14.86 25.47
CA GLY A 143 -7.54 -14.36 26.52
C GLY A 143 -8.35 -13.10 26.13
N ARG A 144 -8.22 -12.57 24.91
CA ARG A 144 -9.04 -11.43 24.47
C ARG A 144 -10.51 -11.87 24.37
N ARG A 145 -11.40 -11.12 25.00
CA ARG A 145 -12.86 -11.32 24.86
C ARG A 145 -13.45 -10.30 23.90
N TYR A 146 -14.37 -10.77 23.06
CA TYR A 146 -15.18 -9.93 22.19
C TYR A 146 -16.64 -10.12 22.57
N PHE A 147 -17.38 -9.02 22.64
CA PHE A 147 -18.77 -9.03 23.10
C PHE A 147 -19.71 -8.61 21.97
N CYS A 148 -20.89 -9.20 21.95
CA CYS A 148 -21.97 -8.76 21.08
C CYS A 148 -22.36 -7.33 21.43
N ARG A 149 -22.48 -6.45 20.44
CA ARG A 149 -22.85 -5.05 20.69
C ARG A 149 -24.27 -4.89 21.25
N ARG A 150 -25.16 -5.84 20.94
CA ARG A 150 -26.59 -5.84 21.32
C ARG A 150 -26.80 -6.36 22.74
N CYS A 151 -26.52 -7.64 22.99
CA CYS A 151 -26.78 -8.28 24.29
C CYS A 151 -25.59 -8.26 25.26
N LYS A 152 -24.42 -7.75 24.84
CA LYS A 152 -23.18 -7.69 25.64
C LYS A 152 -22.61 -9.04 26.08
N ILE A 153 -23.18 -10.15 25.63
CA ILE A 153 -22.67 -11.51 25.86
C ILE A 153 -21.38 -11.75 25.06
N THR A 154 -20.47 -12.51 25.63
CA THR A 154 -19.22 -12.94 24.97
C THR A 154 -19.53 -13.76 23.72
N LEU A 155 -18.91 -13.40 22.60
CA LEU A 155 -18.99 -14.15 21.35
C LEU A 155 -18.23 -15.46 21.49
N GLN A 156 -18.84 -16.56 21.08
CA GLN A 156 -18.25 -17.90 21.19
C GLN A 156 -17.84 -18.41 19.80
N PHE A 157 -16.68 -19.03 19.71
CA PHE A 157 -16.25 -19.67 18.47
C PHE A 157 -17.16 -20.87 18.18
N THR A 158 -17.66 -21.00 16.96
CA THR A 158 -18.56 -22.10 16.59
C THR A 158 -17.82 -23.39 16.24
N GLY A 159 -16.49 -23.35 16.11
CA GLY A 159 -15.71 -24.44 15.52
C GLY A 159 -15.58 -24.34 13.99
N GLU A 160 -16.34 -23.46 13.35
CA GLU A 160 -16.38 -23.36 11.89
C GLU A 160 -15.35 -22.37 11.35
N GLN A 161 -14.61 -22.81 10.32
CA GLN A 161 -13.70 -21.99 9.53
C GLN A 161 -14.17 -21.98 8.08
N ARG A 162 -14.36 -20.78 7.51
CA ARG A 162 -14.69 -20.59 6.08
C ARG A 162 -13.49 -19.97 5.36
N VAL A 163 -13.23 -20.42 4.15
CA VAL A 163 -12.22 -19.83 3.26
C VAL A 163 -12.95 -18.96 2.26
N GLU A 164 -12.69 -17.66 2.28
CA GLU A 164 -13.25 -16.65 1.37
C GLU A 164 -12.20 -16.13 0.38
#